data_AF-A0A661FNS2-F1
#
_entry.id   AF-A0A661FNS2-F1
#
_cell.length_a   1.000
_cell.length_b   1.000
_cell.length_c   1.000
_cell.angle_alpha   90.00
_cell.angle_beta   90.00
_cell.angle_gamma   90.00
#
_symmetry.space_group_name_H-M   'P 1'
#
loop_
_entity.id
_entity.type
_entity.pdbx_description
1 polymer ?
#
loop_
_entity_poly.entity_id
_entity_poly.type
_entity_poly.pdbx_seq_one_letter_code
_entity_poly.pdbx_strand_id
1 'polypeptide(L)'
;MDRQLFEQLAREFDLKPADFYFLSLIPLIEVMWMDGKNQDSELNILYQFVLEHIAYIDHAAGSQVLSVEDANDFLDRFALHKPPQKLLTELHNIVARCTDIAEHRKMDILEYCLDISAACVIHYPYGIRERVQQYEKKFLLKLFTEFNISPQKPVDFL
;
A
#
# COMPACT_ATOMS: atom_id res chain seq x y z
N MET A 1 -0.51 1.71 -15.61
CA MET A 1 -0.76 0.38 -14.96
C MET A 1 -1.24 -0.64 -16.00
N ASP A 2 -0.79 -1.90 -15.88
CA ASP A 2 -1.11 -2.98 -16.84
C ASP A 2 -2.53 -3.55 -16.64
N ARG A 3 -3.45 -3.06 -17.47
CA ARG A 3 -4.88 -3.41 -17.39
C ARG A 3 -5.19 -4.83 -17.87
N GLN A 4 -4.43 -5.36 -18.83
CA GLN A 4 -4.67 -6.71 -19.35
C GLN A 4 -4.35 -7.77 -18.30
N LEU A 5 -3.22 -7.61 -17.60
CA LEU A 5 -2.86 -8.52 -16.52
C LEU A 5 -3.87 -8.44 -15.36
N PHE A 6 -4.30 -7.22 -15.00
CA PHE A 6 -5.35 -7.07 -13.99
C PHE A 6 -6.66 -7.79 -14.39
N GLU A 7 -7.12 -7.66 -15.64
CA GLU A 7 -8.33 -8.34 -16.10
C GLU A 7 -8.21 -9.86 -16.07
N GLN A 8 -7.01 -10.41 -16.26
CA GLN A 8 -6.76 -11.85 -16.09
C GLN A 8 -6.87 -12.27 -14.63
N LEU A 9 -6.23 -11.52 -13.73
CA LEU A 9 -6.32 -11.77 -12.28
C LEU A 9 -7.75 -11.58 -11.76
N ALA A 10 -8.50 -10.62 -12.30
CA ALA A 10 -9.88 -10.38 -11.94
C ALA A 10 -10.78 -11.59 -12.21
N ARG A 11 -10.53 -12.32 -13.31
CA ARG A 11 -11.27 -13.55 -13.61
C ARG A 11 -10.84 -14.73 -12.73
N GLU A 12 -9.55 -14.80 -12.36
CA GLU A 12 -9.03 -15.88 -11.53
C GLU A 12 -9.43 -15.74 -10.06
N PHE A 13 -9.43 -14.51 -9.55
CA PHE A 13 -9.59 -14.20 -8.11
C PHE A 13 -10.86 -13.41 -7.79
N ASP A 14 -11.78 -13.27 -8.75
CA ASP A 14 -13.05 -12.54 -8.59
C ASP A 14 -12.84 -11.07 -8.15
N LEU A 15 -11.88 -10.38 -8.76
CA LEU A 15 -11.63 -8.96 -8.48
C LEU A 15 -12.67 -8.10 -9.16
N LYS A 16 -13.06 -7.02 -8.48
CA LYS A 16 -14.00 -6.04 -8.99
C LYS A 16 -13.28 -5.02 -9.87
N PRO A 17 -13.97 -4.40 -10.85
CA PRO A 17 -13.37 -3.33 -11.64
C PRO A 17 -12.82 -2.17 -10.81
N ALA A 18 -13.48 -1.85 -9.68
CA ALA A 18 -13.02 -0.81 -8.74
C ALA A 18 -11.67 -1.13 -8.11
N ASP A 19 -11.32 -2.42 -7.91
CA ASP A 19 -10.06 -2.85 -7.29
C ASP A 19 -8.84 -2.39 -8.10
N PHE A 20 -9.01 -2.13 -9.39
CA PHE A 20 -7.94 -1.59 -10.25
C PHE A 20 -7.44 -0.24 -9.74
N TYR A 21 -8.34 0.61 -9.25
CA TYR A 21 -7.96 1.92 -8.74
C TYR A 21 -7.27 1.81 -7.38
N PHE A 22 -7.56 0.77 -6.60
CA PHE A 22 -6.92 0.53 -5.32
C PHE A 22 -5.56 -0.19 -5.42
N LEU A 23 -5.02 -0.44 -6.61
CA LEU A 23 -3.73 -1.13 -6.75
C LEU A 23 -2.57 -0.41 -6.03
N SER A 24 -2.61 0.92 -5.88
CA SER A 24 -1.60 1.64 -5.10
C SER A 24 -1.60 1.33 -3.61
N LEU A 25 -2.65 0.68 -3.08
CA LEU A 25 -2.72 0.27 -1.68
C LEU A 25 -2.00 -1.07 -1.43
N ILE A 26 -1.70 -1.85 -2.48
CA ILE A 26 -1.11 -3.19 -2.35
C ILE A 26 0.18 -3.20 -1.52
N PRO A 27 1.13 -2.25 -1.67
CA PRO A 27 2.31 -2.19 -0.80
C PRO A 27 1.95 -2.03 0.69
N LEU A 28 0.93 -1.23 1.02
CA LEU A 28 0.47 -1.04 2.40
C LEU A 28 -0.13 -2.34 2.94
N ILE A 29 -0.97 -3.02 2.14
CA ILE A 29 -1.55 -4.32 2.49
C ILE A 29 -0.45 -5.37 2.76
N GLU A 30 0.60 -5.39 1.95
CA GLU A 30 1.74 -6.29 2.14
C GLU A 30 2.50 -6.00 3.43
N VAL A 31 2.74 -4.72 3.77
CA VAL A 31 3.36 -4.32 5.05
C VAL A 31 2.53 -4.84 6.23
N MET A 32 1.22 -4.57 6.23
CA MET A 32 0.33 -4.97 7.33
C MET A 32 0.37 -6.48 7.56
N TRP A 33 0.36 -7.28 6.49
CA TRP A 33 0.35 -8.74 6.61
C TRP A 33 1.71 -9.40 6.87
N MET A 34 2.78 -8.62 7.09
CA MET A 34 4.14 -9.16 7.28
C MET A 34 4.33 -9.91 8.58
N ASP A 35 3.78 -9.38 9.67
CA ASP A 35 3.82 -10.03 10.98
C ASP A 35 2.70 -11.08 11.14
N GLY A 36 1.78 -11.13 10.18
CA GLY A 36 0.64 -12.04 10.10
C GLY A 36 -0.59 -11.59 10.87
N LYS A 37 -0.62 -10.37 11.42
CA LYS A 37 -1.73 -9.83 12.21
C LYS A 37 -1.88 -8.33 11.99
N ASN A 38 -3.07 -7.91 11.58
CA ASN A 38 -3.34 -6.49 11.43
C ASN A 38 -3.90 -5.92 12.74
N GLN A 39 -3.28 -4.86 13.25
CA GLN A 39 -3.69 -4.13 14.45
C GLN A 39 -4.64 -2.99 14.09
N ASP A 40 -5.53 -2.60 15.02
CA ASP A 40 -6.47 -1.49 14.80
C ASP A 40 -5.76 -0.17 14.44
N SER A 41 -4.56 0.06 14.99
CA SER A 41 -3.73 1.22 14.69
C SER A 41 -3.30 1.25 13.22
N GLU A 42 -2.91 0.10 12.65
CA GLU A 42 -2.51 -0.02 11.25
C GLU A 42 -3.71 0.16 10.31
N LEU A 43 -4.85 -0.44 10.67
CA LEU A 43 -6.10 -0.30 9.92
C LEU A 43 -6.57 1.15 9.86
N ASN A 44 -6.46 1.91 10.96
CA ASN A 44 -6.81 3.33 10.98
C ASN A 44 -5.92 4.16 10.05
N ILE A 45 -4.61 3.88 10.01
CA ILE A 45 -3.67 4.55 9.11
C ILE A 45 -3.99 4.20 7.65
N LEU A 46 -4.25 2.92 7.35
CA LEU A 46 -4.67 2.48 6.02
C LEU A 46 -5.97 3.17 5.58
N TYR A 47 -6.98 3.23 6.45
CA TYR A 47 -8.26 3.84 6.13
C TYR A 47 -8.12 5.33 5.80
N GLN A 48 -7.28 6.06 6.55
CA GLN A 48 -6.95 7.45 6.24
C GLN A 48 -6.35 7.60 4.84
N PHE A 49 -5.38 6.75 4.47
CA PHE A 49 -4.80 6.74 3.14
C PHE A 49 -5.84 6.46 2.05
N VAL A 50 -6.77 5.53 2.30
CA VAL A 50 -7.82 5.17 1.34
C VAL A 50 -8.71 6.36 1.04
N LEU A 51 -9.14 7.11 2.05
CA LEU A 51 -9.97 8.30 1.87
C LEU A 51 -9.25 9.39 1.05
N GLU A 52 -7.97 9.64 1.37
CA GLU A 52 -7.14 10.57 0.61
C GLU A 52 -6.93 10.10 -0.83
N HIS A 53 -6.79 8.79 -1.03
CA HIS A 53 -6.65 8.19 -2.34
C HIS A 53 -7.90 8.31 -3.20
N ILE A 54 -9.09 8.07 -2.64
CA ILE A 54 -10.37 8.28 -3.34
C ILE A 54 -10.48 9.74 -3.78
N ALA A 55 -10.24 10.68 -2.86
CA ALA A 55 -10.30 12.10 -3.17
C ALA A 55 -9.32 12.50 -4.29
N TYR A 56 -8.13 11.90 -4.29
CA TYR A 56 -7.14 12.09 -5.35
C TYR A 56 -7.64 11.58 -6.72
N ILE A 57 -8.20 10.37 -6.78
CA ILE A 57 -8.70 9.77 -8.01
C ILE A 57 -9.90 10.56 -8.56
N ASP A 58 -10.86 10.90 -7.70
CA ASP A 58 -12.05 11.66 -8.10
C ASP A 58 -11.67 13.06 -8.61
N HIS A 59 -10.73 13.72 -7.95
CA HIS A 59 -10.22 15.01 -8.40
C HIS A 59 -9.51 14.90 -9.76
N ALA A 60 -8.67 13.88 -9.95
CA ALA A 60 -7.98 13.64 -11.22
C ALA A 60 -8.95 13.32 -12.37
N ALA A 61 -10.06 12.66 -12.08
CA ALA A 61 -11.11 12.33 -13.05
C ALA A 61 -12.12 13.46 -13.28
N GLY A 62 -12.16 14.47 -12.41
CA GLY A 62 -13.15 15.55 -12.45
C GLY A 62 -14.59 15.09 -12.14
N SER A 63 -14.75 13.88 -11.60
CA SER A 63 -16.03 13.27 -11.26
C SER A 63 -15.82 12.14 -10.25
N GLN A 64 -16.90 11.70 -9.60
CA GLN A 64 -16.83 10.57 -8.67
C GLN A 64 -16.59 9.27 -9.45
N VAL A 65 -15.47 8.60 -9.18
CA VAL A 65 -15.07 7.32 -9.76
C VAL A 65 -15.19 6.20 -8.74
N LEU A 66 -14.85 6.49 -7.48
CA LEU A 66 -14.86 5.52 -6.39
C LEU A 66 -15.83 5.95 -5.30
N SER A 67 -16.55 4.97 -4.74
CA SER A 67 -17.37 5.20 -3.56
C SER A 67 -16.68 4.73 -2.27
N VAL A 68 -17.19 5.18 -1.13
CA VAL A 68 -16.75 4.68 0.18
C VAL A 68 -17.11 3.20 0.35
N GLU A 69 -18.20 2.75 -0.26
CA GLU A 69 -18.58 1.34 -0.30
C GLU A 69 -17.57 0.50 -1.09
N ASP A 70 -17.05 0.99 -2.22
CA ASP A 70 -15.99 0.31 -2.98
C ASP A 70 -14.73 0.13 -2.12
N ALA A 71 -14.36 1.19 -1.40
CA ALA A 71 -13.23 1.16 -0.48
C ALA A 71 -13.43 0.16 0.67
N ASN A 72 -14.60 0.19 1.33
CA ASN A 72 -14.89 -0.73 2.43
C ASN A 72 -14.87 -2.19 1.97
N ASP A 73 -15.43 -2.47 0.79
CA ASP A 73 -15.41 -3.82 0.22
C ASP A 73 -13.99 -4.28 -0.13
N PHE A 74 -13.15 -3.40 -0.68
CA PHE A 74 -11.75 -3.70 -0.94
C PHE A 74 -11.00 -4.00 0.37
N LEU A 75 -11.17 -3.14 1.39
CA LEU A 75 -10.53 -3.30 2.69
C LEU A 75 -10.97 -4.56 3.42
N ASP A 76 -12.24 -4.95 3.33
CA ASP A 76 -12.71 -6.22 3.90
C ASP A 76 -11.97 -7.42 3.29
N ARG A 77 -11.81 -7.42 1.95
CA ARG A 77 -11.15 -8.51 1.22
C ARG A 77 -9.63 -8.53 1.30
N PHE A 78 -9.00 -7.38 1.55
CA PHE A 78 -7.53 -7.24 1.49
C PHE A 78 -6.87 -6.93 2.82
N ALA A 79 -7.53 -6.15 3.69
CA ALA A 79 -6.99 -5.70 4.97
C ALA A 79 -7.58 -6.47 6.16
N LEU A 80 -8.84 -6.92 6.11
CA LEU A 80 -9.40 -7.74 7.19
C LEU A 80 -9.16 -9.23 6.96
N HIS A 81 -9.19 -9.66 5.69
CA HIS A 81 -8.90 -11.03 5.28
C HIS A 81 -7.63 -11.04 4.44
N LYS A 82 -6.63 -11.85 4.82
CA LYS A 82 -5.38 -11.96 4.07
C LYS A 82 -5.66 -12.60 2.71
N PRO A 83 -5.39 -11.90 1.58
CA PRO A 83 -5.59 -12.50 0.27
C PRO A 83 -4.62 -13.65 0.01
N PRO A 84 -4.92 -14.53 -0.96
CA PRO A 84 -3.98 -15.55 -1.40
C PRO A 84 -2.64 -14.93 -1.77
N GLN A 85 -1.53 -15.54 -1.31
CA GLN A 85 -0.19 -15.00 -1.56
C GLN A 85 0.11 -14.82 -3.06
N LYS A 86 -0.40 -15.73 -3.91
CA LYS A 86 -0.29 -15.62 -5.36
C LYS A 86 -0.91 -14.32 -5.87
N LEU A 87 -2.12 -13.98 -5.41
CA LEU A 87 -2.80 -12.76 -5.81
C LEU A 87 -2.00 -11.52 -5.40
N LEU A 88 -1.56 -11.44 -4.14
CA LEU A 88 -0.76 -10.31 -3.66
C LEU A 88 0.52 -10.12 -4.49
N THR A 89 1.24 -11.21 -4.76
CA THR A 89 2.47 -11.15 -5.56
C THR A 89 2.21 -10.66 -6.99
N GLU A 90 1.14 -11.12 -7.64
CA GLU A 90 0.84 -10.66 -9.00
C GLU A 90 0.35 -9.20 -9.05
N LEU A 91 -0.45 -8.76 -8.07
CA LEU A 91 -0.85 -7.36 -7.96
C LEU A 91 0.35 -6.45 -7.66
N HIS A 92 1.24 -6.85 -6.75
CA HIS A 92 2.48 -6.14 -6.46
C HIS A 92 3.33 -5.99 -7.73
N ASN A 93 3.45 -7.05 -8.54
CA ASN A 93 4.17 -7.00 -9.81
C ASN A 93 3.57 -5.99 -10.80
N ILE A 94 2.25 -5.80 -10.81
CA ILE A 94 1.59 -4.74 -11.61
C ILE A 94 2.04 -3.36 -11.13
N VAL A 95 2.04 -3.15 -9.80
CA VAL A 95 2.40 -1.87 -9.18
C VAL A 95 3.88 -1.55 -9.41
N ALA A 96 4.78 -2.51 -9.17
CA ALA A 96 6.23 -2.35 -9.33
C ALA A 96 6.62 -2.03 -10.78
N ARG A 97 5.88 -2.54 -11.77
CA ARG A 97 6.10 -2.22 -13.19
C ARG A 97 5.44 -0.91 -13.63
N CYS A 98 4.64 -0.28 -12.79
CA CYS A 98 3.91 0.91 -13.19
C CYS A 98 4.81 2.14 -13.19
N THR A 99 5.15 2.61 -14.39
CA THR A 99 5.87 3.86 -14.60
C THR A 99 5.03 5.10 -14.37
N ASP A 100 3.71 4.98 -14.50
CA ASP A 100 2.78 6.13 -14.60
C ASP A 100 2.30 6.65 -13.24
N ILE A 101 2.74 6.06 -12.13
CA ILE A 101 2.43 6.61 -10.81
C ILE A 101 3.29 7.87 -10.63
N ALA A 102 2.65 9.01 -10.39
CA ALA A 102 3.34 10.26 -10.14
C ALA A 102 4.30 10.14 -8.95
N GLU A 103 5.47 10.78 -9.00
CA GLU A 103 6.51 10.64 -7.97
C GLU A 103 6.01 10.98 -6.56
N HIS A 104 5.20 12.04 -6.42
CA HIS A 104 4.60 12.39 -5.13
C HIS A 104 3.73 11.27 -4.56
N ARG A 105 2.94 10.58 -5.40
CA ARG A 105 2.12 9.44 -4.96
C ARG A 105 2.96 8.25 -4.53
N LYS A 106 4.08 7.98 -5.21
CA LYS A 106 5.02 6.95 -4.78
C LYS A 106 5.61 7.27 -3.41
N MET A 107 5.89 8.55 -3.14
CA MET A 107 6.35 9.00 -1.83
C MET A 107 5.25 8.83 -0.76
N ASP A 108 4.02 9.27 -1.04
CA ASP A 108 2.88 9.09 -0.13
C ASP A 108 2.72 7.61 0.27
N ILE A 109 2.76 6.68 -0.71
CA ILE A 109 2.66 5.25 -0.46
C ILE A 109 3.78 4.77 0.49
N LEU A 110 5.02 5.22 0.29
CA LEU A 110 6.15 4.84 1.16
C LEU A 110 6.04 5.42 2.56
N GLU A 111 5.63 6.68 2.70
CA GLU A 111 5.42 7.33 4.00
C GLU A 111 4.35 6.59 4.81
N TYR A 112 3.23 6.24 4.18
CA TYR A 112 2.20 5.44 4.84
C TYR A 112 2.67 4.01 5.18
N CYS A 113 3.48 3.37 4.33
CA CYS A 113 4.10 2.08 4.67
C CYS A 113 5.01 2.20 5.90
N LEU A 114 5.75 3.31 6.04
CA LEU A 114 6.58 3.59 7.21
C LEU A 114 5.74 3.82 8.47
N ASP A 115 4.66 4.58 8.37
CA ASP A 115 3.77 4.87 9.49
C ASP A 115 3.06 3.61 10.01
N ILE A 116 2.59 2.75 9.10
CA ILE A 116 2.03 1.44 9.44
C ILE A 116 3.08 0.60 10.18
N SER A 117 4.27 0.46 9.59
CA SER A 117 5.36 -0.32 10.22
C SER A 117 5.76 0.23 11.59
N ALA A 118 5.68 1.56 11.78
CA ALA A 118 5.98 2.21 13.05
C ALA A 118 4.87 2.04 14.10
N ALA A 119 3.62 1.85 13.65
CA ALA A 119 2.46 1.60 14.50
C ALA A 119 2.35 0.15 14.98
N CYS A 120 2.99 -0.80 14.28
CA CYS A 120 3.05 -2.23 14.61
C CYS A 120 3.99 -2.52 15.81
N VAL A 121 3.66 -1.97 16.99
CA VAL A 121 4.47 -2.16 18.21
C VAL A 121 4.16 -3.50 18.85
N ILE A 122 5.07 -4.47 18.67
CA ILE A 122 4.91 -5.82 19.23
C ILE A 122 5.19 -5.87 20.75
N HIS A 123 6.15 -5.07 21.24
CA HIS A 123 6.54 -5.05 22.66
C HIS A 123 7.03 -3.67 23.07
N TYR A 124 6.68 -3.25 24.29
CA TYR A 124 7.16 -2.02 24.90
C TYR A 124 7.78 -2.31 26.29
N PRO A 125 8.90 -1.67 26.67
CA PRO A 125 9.69 -0.73 25.87
C PRO A 125 10.49 -1.44 24.76
N TYR A 126 10.75 -0.71 23.67
CA TYR A 126 11.60 -1.16 22.56
C TYR A 126 12.85 -0.27 22.48
N GLY A 127 13.95 -0.82 21.98
CA GLY A 127 15.16 -0.06 21.69
C GLY A 127 14.96 0.96 20.55
N ILE A 128 15.89 1.91 20.43
CA ILE A 128 15.85 3.03 19.46
C ILE A 128 15.64 2.55 18.02
N ARG A 129 16.09 1.34 17.67
CA ARG A 129 15.99 0.77 16.31
C ARG A 129 15.01 -0.39 16.21
N GLU A 130 14.24 -0.69 17.25
CA GLU A 130 13.43 -1.91 17.35
C GLU A 130 11.94 -1.68 17.10
N ARG A 131 11.52 -0.41 16.91
CA ARG A 131 10.13 -0.06 16.59
C ARG A 131 9.67 -0.73 15.29
N VAL A 132 10.47 -0.62 14.23
CA VAL A 132 10.25 -1.30 12.95
C VAL A 132 11.13 -2.55 12.89
N GLN A 133 10.53 -3.70 12.61
CA GLN A 133 11.21 -5.00 12.55
C GLN A 133 12.17 -5.09 11.36
N GLN A 134 13.14 -6.00 11.44
CA GLN A 134 14.16 -6.17 10.39
C GLN A 134 13.56 -6.64 9.06
N TYR A 135 12.49 -7.43 9.08
CA TYR A 135 11.83 -7.89 7.86
C TYR A 135 11.05 -6.75 7.17
N GLU A 136 10.37 -5.88 7.94
CA GLU A 136 9.69 -4.69 7.42
C GLU A 136 10.71 -3.71 6.79
N LYS A 137 11.84 -3.46 7.47
CA LYS A 137 12.92 -2.64 6.91
C LYS A 137 13.42 -3.15 5.56
N LYS A 138 13.61 -4.47 5.44
CA LYS A 138 14.04 -5.08 4.18
C LYS A 138 13.01 -4.88 3.07
N PHE A 139 11.73 -5.00 3.40
CA PHE A 139 10.66 -4.76 2.44
C PHE A 139 10.54 -3.29 2.04
N LEU A 140 10.61 -2.37 3.00
CA LEU A 140 10.60 -0.93 2.72
C LEU A 140 11.76 -0.56 1.78
N LEU A 141 12.99 -1.03 2.05
CA LEU A 141 14.14 -0.81 1.17
C LEU A 141 13.95 -1.40 -0.23
N LYS A 142 13.26 -2.54 -0.35
CA LYS A 142 12.85 -3.11 -1.64
C LYS A 142 11.89 -2.16 -2.35
N LEU A 143 10.85 -1.65 -1.69
CA LEU A 143 9.90 -0.68 -2.26
C LEU A 143 10.60 0.61 -2.70
N PHE A 144 11.54 1.15 -1.92
CA PHE A 144 12.34 2.32 -2.32
C PHE A 144 13.03 2.09 -3.66
N THR A 145 13.62 0.90 -3.83
CA THR A 145 14.31 0.49 -5.06
C THR A 145 13.31 0.38 -6.23
N GLU A 146 12.17 -0.28 -6.01
CA GLU A 146 11.15 -0.48 -7.04
C GLU A 146 10.50 0.82 -7.50
N PHE A 147 10.28 1.76 -6.58
CA PHE A 147 9.72 3.07 -6.90
C PHE A 147 10.75 4.03 -7.51
N ASN A 148 12.02 3.61 -7.59
CA ASN A 148 13.15 4.43 -8.00
C ASN A 148 13.23 5.73 -7.19
N ILE A 149 12.84 5.66 -5.91
CA ILE A 149 12.97 6.76 -4.97
C ILE A 149 14.33 6.63 -4.33
N SER A 150 15.24 7.51 -4.74
CA SER A 150 16.50 7.67 -4.03
C SER A 150 16.17 8.25 -2.65
N PRO A 151 16.66 7.69 -1.52
CA PRO A 151 16.62 8.40 -0.25
C PRO A 151 17.29 9.75 -0.52
N GLN A 152 16.56 10.85 -0.31
CA GLN A 152 17.01 12.18 -0.71
C GLN A 152 18.49 12.36 -0.30
N LYS A 153 19.28 12.99 -1.17
CA LYS A 153 20.60 13.49 -0.76
C LYS A 153 20.41 14.18 0.59
N PRO A 154 21.29 13.92 1.57
CA PRO A 154 21.18 14.54 2.89
C PRO A 154 20.91 16.03 2.69
N VAL A 155 19.80 16.50 3.27
CA VAL A 155 19.61 17.93 3.44
C VAL A 155 20.74 18.34 4.36
N ASP A 156 21.72 19.07 3.82
CA ASP A 156 22.75 19.70 4.63
C ASP A 156 22.00 20.63 5.59
N PHE A 157 21.89 20.22 6.85
CA PHE A 157 21.43 21.09 7.91
C PHE A 157 22.52 22.15 8.09
N LEU A 158 22.30 23.34 7.51
CA LEU A 158 23.09 24.54 7.74
C LEU A 158 23.01 24.97 9.20
#